data_AF-A0A4Q3UD52-F1
#
_entry.id   AF-A0A4Q3UD52-F1
#
_cell.length_a   1.000
_cell.length_b   1.000
_cell.length_c   1.000
_cell.angle_alpha   90.00
_cell.angle_beta   90.00
_cell.angle_gamma   90.00
#
_symmetry.space_group_name_H-M   'P 1'
#
loop_
_entity.id
_entity.type
_entity.pdbx_description
1 polymer ?
#
loop_
_entity_poly.entity_id
_entity_poly.type
_entity_poly.pdbx_seq_one_letter_code
_entity_poly.pdbx_strand_id
1 'polypeptide(L)'
;MSPLGGKLTHYGAGLGSAPRPLNSMMTCQLTKLETALDQLKKAYPQLVPADAALLASALTLTGRHAIALYEGEQYVWPEDNEKLMRAMVPQVKITQEAIESNAPKRASKTAVEEEPVLMNVGLMPNLTAGENLLQGRDDLKTILSDILQEGVEFVYAPNDLGWQWALDRVNWTTIAGQEISKRVKSKTAFTEGAVGVEMNAGAKKRPSTKKSAAADVVADIDVPDEV
;
A
#
# COMPACT_ATOMS: atom_id res chain seq x y z
N MET A 1 -69.68 2.81 4.58
CA MET A 1 -68.89 3.20 5.75
C MET A 1 -67.49 2.61 5.58
N SER A 2 -66.49 3.47 5.72
CA SER A 2 -65.10 3.28 5.31
C SER A 2 -64.34 2.17 6.05
N PRO A 3 -63.28 1.60 5.44
CA PRO A 3 -62.37 0.64 6.07
C PRO A 3 -61.29 1.35 6.90
N LEU A 4 -60.94 0.80 8.07
CA LEU A 4 -59.83 1.27 8.89
C LEU A 4 -58.53 0.61 8.42
N GLY A 5 -57.67 1.45 7.82
CA GLY A 5 -56.32 1.10 7.41
C GLY A 5 -55.34 1.06 8.60
N GLY A 6 -54.64 -0.07 8.74
CA GLY A 6 -53.40 -0.16 9.50
C GLY A 6 -52.23 0.22 8.59
N LYS A 7 -51.51 1.29 8.96
CA LYS A 7 -50.40 1.86 8.21
C LYS A 7 -49.22 0.89 8.10
N LEU A 8 -48.83 0.55 6.86
CA LEU A 8 -47.47 0.14 6.54
C LEU A 8 -46.53 1.33 6.85
N THR A 9 -45.62 1.15 7.79
CA THR A 9 -44.45 2.03 7.91
C THR A 9 -43.48 1.72 6.78
N HIS A 10 -43.54 2.53 5.73
CA HIS A 10 -42.55 2.60 4.67
C HIS A 10 -41.20 3.04 5.26
N TYR A 11 -40.22 2.13 5.33
CA TYR A 11 -38.80 2.51 5.38
C TYR A 11 -38.39 2.95 3.98
N GLY A 12 -38.78 4.17 3.63
CA GLY A 12 -38.36 4.89 2.44
C GLY A 12 -37.83 6.24 2.88
N ALA A 13 -36.65 6.25 3.49
CA ALA A 13 -35.89 7.48 3.68
C ALA A 13 -34.62 7.34 2.84
N GLY A 14 -34.63 8.00 1.69
CA GLY A 14 -33.45 8.16 0.86
C GLY A 14 -32.32 8.68 1.72
N LEU A 15 -31.18 8.01 1.64
CA LEU A 15 -29.90 8.52 2.12
C LEU A 15 -29.65 9.82 1.38
N GLY A 16 -30.01 10.93 2.03
CA GLY A 16 -29.63 12.27 1.62
C GLY A 16 -28.12 12.31 1.60
N SER A 17 -27.57 12.17 0.39
CA SER A 17 -26.18 12.45 0.06
C SER A 17 -25.92 13.92 0.39
N ALA A 18 -25.59 14.20 1.66
CA ALA A 18 -24.87 15.41 1.99
C ALA A 18 -23.60 15.43 1.12
N PRO A 19 -23.27 16.57 0.47
CA PRO A 19 -22.06 16.67 -0.32
C PRO A 19 -20.87 16.45 0.61
N ARG A 20 -20.23 15.28 0.50
CA ARG A 20 -18.99 14.99 1.22
C ARG A 20 -17.94 16.01 0.76
N PRO A 21 -17.13 16.59 1.66
CA PRO A 21 -15.98 17.36 1.22
C PRO A 21 -15.10 16.46 0.35
N LEU A 22 -14.77 16.93 -0.85
CA LEU A 22 -13.93 16.23 -1.81
C LEU A 22 -12.62 15.74 -1.16
N ASN A 23 -12.58 14.43 -0.93
CA ASN A 23 -11.44 13.53 -1.05
C ASN A 23 -10.14 13.95 -0.37
N SER A 24 -10.08 13.81 0.96
CA SER A 24 -8.83 13.29 1.54
C SER A 24 -8.93 11.77 1.43
N MET A 25 -8.14 11.18 0.54
CA MET A 25 -7.91 9.73 0.47
C MET A 25 -7.72 9.17 1.89
N MET A 26 -8.39 8.06 2.21
CA MET A 26 -8.32 7.53 3.57
C MET A 26 -6.95 6.89 3.80
N THR A 27 -6.21 7.34 4.81
CA THR A 27 -4.92 6.76 5.21
C THR A 27 -5.12 5.69 6.29
N CYS A 28 -4.61 4.49 6.04
CA CYS A 28 -4.63 3.36 6.95
C CYS A 28 -3.21 2.91 7.28
N GLN A 29 -2.75 3.11 8.53
CA GLN A 29 -1.50 2.48 9.00
C GLN A 29 -1.77 1.02 9.34
N LEU A 30 -1.11 0.08 8.65
CA LEU A 30 -1.36 -1.36 8.81
C LEU A 30 -1.08 -1.91 10.21
N THR A 31 -0.30 -1.17 11.02
CA THR A 31 0.05 -1.53 12.39
C THR A 31 -0.60 -0.65 13.46
N LYS A 32 -1.33 0.41 13.07
CA LYS A 32 -1.98 1.34 14.01
C LYS A 32 -3.44 1.57 13.62
N LEU A 33 -4.30 0.70 14.14
CA LEU A 33 -5.74 0.67 13.89
C LEU A 33 -6.44 1.97 14.30
N GLU A 34 -5.90 2.67 15.30
CA GLU A 34 -6.43 3.94 15.80
C GLU A 34 -6.48 5.01 14.71
N THR A 35 -5.50 4.99 13.80
CA THR A 35 -5.45 5.94 12.68
C THR A 35 -6.62 5.74 11.72
N ALA A 36 -6.92 4.50 11.36
CA ALA A 36 -8.06 4.17 10.51
C ALA A 36 -9.38 4.46 11.23
N LEU A 37 -9.47 4.16 12.53
CA LEU A 37 -10.66 4.46 13.34
C LEU A 37 -10.96 5.96 13.40
N ASP A 38 -9.95 6.80 13.61
CA ASP A 38 -10.13 8.26 13.67
C ASP A 38 -10.57 8.83 12.33
N GLN A 39 -10.09 8.27 11.21
CA GLN A 39 -10.55 8.67 9.88
C GLN A 39 -11.98 8.21 9.59
N LEU A 40 -12.32 6.97 9.96
CA LEU A 40 -13.68 6.45 9.82
C LEU A 40 -14.71 7.24 10.64
N LYS A 41 -14.38 7.63 11.87
CA LYS A 41 -15.26 8.49 12.69
C LYS A 41 -15.50 9.86 12.07
N LYS A 42 -14.52 10.41 11.34
CA LYS A 42 -14.64 11.69 10.63
C LYS A 42 -15.44 11.55 9.33
N ALA A 43 -15.18 10.50 8.56
CA ALA A 43 -15.82 10.26 7.27
C ALA A 43 -17.26 9.75 7.43
N TYR A 44 -17.54 8.99 8.49
CA TYR A 44 -18.81 8.34 8.76
C TYR A 44 -19.26 8.59 10.22
N PRO A 45 -19.59 9.84 10.58
CA PRO A 45 -19.95 10.22 11.96
C PRO A 45 -21.24 9.55 12.48
N GLN A 46 -22.06 9.01 11.57
CA GLN A 46 -23.27 8.26 11.88
C GLN A 46 -23.00 6.83 12.37
N LEU A 47 -21.79 6.30 12.16
CA LEU A 47 -21.44 4.96 12.63
C LEU A 47 -21.33 4.97 14.15
N VAL A 48 -21.93 3.95 14.79
CA VAL A 48 -21.68 3.72 16.21
C VAL A 48 -20.21 3.31 16.41
N PRO A 49 -19.59 3.63 17.57
CA PRO A 49 -18.17 3.39 17.78
C PRO A 49 -17.70 1.95 17.54
N ALA A 50 -18.55 0.96 17.85
CA ALA A 50 -18.26 -0.45 17.62
C ALA A 50 -18.14 -0.78 16.12
N ASP A 51 -19.04 -0.26 15.30
CA ASP A 51 -19.05 -0.49 13.85
C ASP A 51 -17.86 0.21 13.17
N ALA A 52 -17.53 1.43 13.62
CA ALA A 52 -16.34 2.13 13.15
C ALA A 52 -15.05 1.36 13.50
N ALA A 53 -14.96 0.75 14.68
CA ALA A 53 -13.81 -0.08 15.07
C ALA A 53 -13.74 -1.39 14.26
N LEU A 54 -14.90 -1.98 13.97
CA LEU A 54 -14.98 -3.19 13.15
C LEU A 54 -14.57 -2.91 11.70
N LEU A 55 -15.04 -1.81 11.11
CA LEU A 55 -14.62 -1.34 9.79
C LEU A 55 -13.12 -1.00 9.74
N ALA A 56 -12.58 -0.34 10.77
CA ALA A 56 -11.15 -0.04 10.86
C ALA A 56 -10.31 -1.33 10.80
N SER A 57 -10.74 -2.35 11.54
CA SER A 57 -10.11 -3.66 11.58
C SER A 57 -10.21 -4.37 10.23
N ALA A 58 -11.38 -4.36 9.61
CA ALA A 58 -11.61 -4.99 8.31
C ALA A 58 -10.73 -4.34 7.23
N LEU A 59 -10.67 -3.02 7.19
CA LEU A 59 -9.83 -2.28 6.26
C LEU A 59 -8.35 -2.61 6.43
N THR A 60 -7.85 -2.67 7.67
CA THR A 60 -6.46 -3.07 7.92
C THR A 60 -6.17 -4.48 7.42
N LEU A 61 -7.11 -5.42 7.57
CA LEU A 61 -6.96 -6.77 7.02
C LEU A 61 -6.90 -6.79 5.49
N THR A 62 -7.66 -5.93 4.80
CA THR A 62 -7.60 -5.86 3.33
C THR A 62 -6.20 -5.47 2.82
N GLY A 63 -5.49 -4.63 3.57
CA GLY A 63 -4.12 -4.22 3.23
C GLY A 63 -3.07 -5.26 3.65
N ARG A 64 -3.18 -5.83 4.86
CA ARG A 64 -2.22 -6.83 5.36
C ARG A 64 -2.25 -8.14 4.59
N HIS A 65 -3.44 -8.54 4.13
CA HIS A 65 -3.66 -9.73 3.32
C HIS A 65 -3.82 -9.41 1.84
N ALA A 66 -3.22 -8.30 1.37
CA ALA A 66 -3.26 -7.90 -0.01
C ALA A 66 -2.90 -9.06 -0.97
N ILE A 67 -3.61 -9.10 -2.08
CA ILE A 67 -3.41 -10.09 -3.14
C ILE A 67 -2.19 -9.67 -3.95
N ALA A 68 -1.26 -10.59 -4.18
CA ALA A 68 -0.12 -10.33 -5.05
C ALA A 68 -0.53 -10.44 -6.51
N LEU A 69 -0.11 -9.47 -7.32
CA LEU A 69 -0.28 -9.41 -8.75
C LEU A 69 1.09 -9.62 -9.40
N TYR A 70 1.22 -10.70 -10.17
CA TYR A 70 2.44 -11.01 -10.89
C TYR A 70 2.09 -11.63 -12.25
N GLU A 71 2.62 -11.06 -13.33
CA GLU A 71 2.38 -11.49 -14.72
C GLU A 71 0.89 -11.66 -15.10
N GLY A 72 0.00 -10.85 -14.51
CA GLY A 72 -1.45 -10.89 -14.77
C GLY A 72 -2.21 -11.93 -13.96
N GLU A 73 -1.53 -12.71 -13.12
CA GLU A 73 -2.14 -13.65 -12.19
C GLU A 73 -2.24 -13.07 -10.77
N GLN A 74 -3.21 -13.58 -10.02
CA GLN A 74 -3.48 -13.22 -8.63
C GLN A 74 -3.07 -14.35 -7.70
N TYR A 75 -2.39 -14.01 -6.61
CA TYR A 75 -1.93 -14.96 -5.60
C TYR A 75 -2.40 -14.51 -4.21
N VAL A 76 -2.98 -15.45 -3.46
CA VAL A 76 -3.51 -15.20 -2.10
C VAL A 76 -2.49 -15.63 -1.04
N TRP A 77 -2.30 -14.78 -0.03
CA TRP A 77 -1.39 -15.05 1.08
C TRP A 77 -2.15 -15.69 2.26
N PRO A 78 -1.60 -16.75 2.90
CA PRO A 78 -0.34 -17.46 2.61
C PRO A 78 -0.45 -18.63 1.62
N GLU A 79 -1.65 -18.96 1.15
CA GLU A 79 -1.96 -20.23 0.47
C GLU A 79 -1.20 -20.43 -0.85
N ASP A 80 -0.99 -19.36 -1.61
CA ASP A 80 -0.38 -19.42 -2.94
C ASP A 80 1.12 -19.11 -2.94
N ASN A 81 1.77 -19.13 -1.77
CA ASN A 81 3.17 -18.74 -1.64
C ASN A 81 4.11 -19.53 -2.57
N GLU A 82 4.00 -20.86 -2.58
CA GLU A 82 4.80 -21.68 -3.49
C GLU A 82 4.47 -21.43 -4.97
N LYS A 83 3.21 -21.12 -5.29
CA LYS A 83 2.79 -20.86 -6.67
C LYS A 83 3.43 -19.59 -7.19
N LEU A 84 3.38 -18.50 -6.42
CA LEU A 84 4.03 -17.24 -6.78
C LEU A 84 5.55 -17.42 -6.94
N MET A 85 6.22 -18.07 -5.98
CA MET A 85 7.66 -18.30 -6.07
C MET A 85 8.04 -19.07 -7.34
N ARG A 86 7.25 -20.09 -7.71
CA ARG A 86 7.47 -20.86 -8.95
C ARG A 86 7.21 -20.03 -10.20
N ALA A 87 6.18 -19.19 -10.20
CA ALA A 87 5.88 -18.29 -11.31
C ALA A 87 7.00 -17.26 -11.56
N MET A 88 7.73 -16.88 -10.51
CA MET A 88 8.88 -15.95 -10.61
C MET A 88 10.17 -16.61 -11.13
N VAL A 89 10.28 -17.95 -11.13
CA VAL A 89 11.51 -18.65 -11.54
C VAL A 89 11.98 -18.31 -12.96
N PRO A 90 11.12 -18.28 -14.00
CA PRO A 90 11.54 -17.93 -15.35
C PRO A 90 12.24 -16.57 -15.42
N GLN A 91 11.68 -15.55 -14.75
CA GLN A 91 12.29 -14.21 -14.71
C GLN A 91 13.62 -14.22 -13.94
N VAL A 92 13.72 -14.98 -12.84
CA VAL A 92 14.98 -15.18 -12.13
C VAL A 92 16.03 -15.76 -13.08
N LYS A 93 15.71 -16.84 -13.81
CA LYS A 93 16.64 -17.50 -14.73
C LYS A 93 17.12 -16.57 -15.85
N ILE A 94 16.19 -15.90 -16.54
CA ILE A 94 16.51 -14.95 -17.61
C ILE A 94 17.46 -13.85 -17.10
N THR A 95 17.21 -13.36 -15.88
CA THR A 95 18.04 -12.30 -15.31
C THR A 95 19.45 -12.81 -14.96
N GLN A 96 19.56 -14.02 -14.41
CA GLN A 96 20.86 -14.64 -14.11
C GLN A 96 21.67 -14.90 -15.39
N GLU A 97 21.05 -15.44 -16.44
CA GLU A 97 21.71 -15.67 -17.73
C GLU A 97 22.21 -14.36 -18.36
N ALA A 98 21.42 -13.29 -18.28
CA ALA A 98 21.82 -11.96 -18.73
C ALA A 98 23.00 -11.39 -17.93
N ILE A 99 23.07 -11.66 -16.63
CA ILE A 99 24.19 -11.25 -15.77
C ILE A 99 25.46 -12.01 -16.14
N GLU A 100 25.38 -13.34 -16.25
CA GLU A 100 26.52 -14.20 -16.58
C GLU A 100 27.09 -13.87 -17.96
N SER A 101 26.22 -13.60 -18.93
CA SER A 101 26.62 -13.23 -20.30
C SER A 101 27.35 -11.89 -20.38
N ASN A 102 27.06 -10.97 -19.45
CA ASN A 102 27.63 -9.62 -19.40
C ASN A 102 28.77 -9.47 -18.36
N ALA A 103 29.09 -10.51 -17.60
CA ALA A 103 30.13 -10.48 -16.60
C ALA A 103 31.53 -10.39 -17.26
N PRO A 104 32.40 -9.43 -16.87
CA PRO A 104 33.74 -9.33 -17.43
C PRO A 104 34.56 -10.58 -17.07
N LYS A 105 35.12 -11.25 -18.10
CA LYS A 105 35.86 -12.54 -18.02
C LYS A 105 37.10 -12.57 -17.10
N ARG A 106 37.39 -11.52 -16.32
CA ARG A 106 38.54 -11.40 -15.41
C ARG A 106 38.25 -10.67 -14.09
N ALA A 107 37.01 -10.63 -13.60
CA ALA A 107 36.76 -10.14 -12.25
C ALA A 107 37.07 -11.25 -11.22
N SER A 108 38.11 -11.03 -10.40
CA SER A 108 38.51 -11.95 -9.33
C SER A 108 37.39 -12.13 -8.30
N LYS A 109 37.30 -13.33 -7.72
CA LYS A 109 36.46 -13.74 -6.57
C LYS A 109 36.75 -12.94 -5.29
N THR A 110 36.59 -11.62 -5.34
CA THR A 110 36.69 -10.75 -4.16
C THR A 110 35.41 -9.94 -4.13
N ALA A 111 34.70 -10.02 -3.01
CA ALA A 111 33.38 -9.45 -2.75
C ALA A 111 33.27 -7.98 -3.15
N VAL A 112 32.97 -7.74 -4.43
CA VAL A 112 32.28 -6.55 -4.87
C VAL A 112 30.83 -6.78 -4.45
N GLU A 113 30.25 -5.90 -3.64
CA GLU A 113 28.82 -5.92 -3.35
C GLU A 113 28.06 -5.87 -4.69
N GLU A 114 27.74 -7.03 -5.23
CA GLU A 114 26.98 -7.11 -6.47
C GLU A 114 25.55 -6.67 -6.19
N GLU A 115 25.10 -5.65 -6.94
CA GLU A 115 23.78 -5.07 -6.78
C GLU A 115 22.71 -6.17 -6.95
N PRO A 116 21.76 -6.30 -6.00
CA PRO A 116 20.77 -7.35 -6.05
C PRO A 116 19.82 -7.15 -7.22
N VAL A 117 19.38 -8.25 -7.82
CA VAL A 117 18.35 -8.26 -8.86
C VAL A 117 17.02 -7.87 -8.23
N LEU A 118 16.44 -6.76 -8.66
CA LEU A 118 15.18 -6.27 -8.14
C LEU A 118 13.99 -6.84 -8.93
N MET A 119 13.11 -7.58 -8.25
CA MET A 119 11.86 -8.10 -8.81
C MET A 119 10.68 -7.36 -8.21
N ASN A 120 9.75 -6.89 -9.04
CA ASN A 120 8.58 -6.15 -8.58
C ASN A 120 7.35 -7.05 -8.55
N VAL A 121 6.58 -6.98 -7.47
CA VAL A 121 5.28 -7.66 -7.32
C VAL A 121 4.24 -6.59 -6.98
N GLY A 122 3.16 -6.53 -7.77
CA GLY A 122 2.05 -5.63 -7.50
C GLY A 122 1.21 -6.14 -6.33
N LEU A 123 0.53 -5.25 -5.63
CA LEU A 123 -0.41 -5.58 -4.56
C LEU A 123 -1.76 -4.93 -4.83
N MET A 124 -2.81 -5.71 -4.61
CA MET A 124 -4.20 -5.27 -4.64
C MET A 124 -4.84 -5.49 -3.27
N PRO A 125 -5.66 -4.55 -2.76
CA PRO A 125 -6.38 -4.76 -1.51
C PRO A 125 -7.28 -6.00 -1.58
N ASN A 126 -7.24 -6.82 -0.54
CA ASN A 126 -8.03 -8.04 -0.48
C ASN A 126 -9.37 -7.76 0.22
N LEU A 127 -10.38 -7.38 -0.56
CA LEU A 127 -11.73 -7.11 -0.05
C LEU A 127 -12.26 -8.30 0.76
N THR A 128 -12.12 -9.51 0.24
CA THR A 128 -12.57 -10.76 0.89
C THR A 128 -12.00 -10.91 2.30
N ALA A 129 -10.73 -10.58 2.52
CA ALA A 129 -10.12 -10.64 3.84
C ALA A 129 -10.79 -9.69 4.86
N GLY A 130 -11.20 -8.50 4.42
CA GLY A 130 -11.94 -7.56 5.25
C GLY A 130 -13.38 -8.01 5.48
N GLU A 131 -14.07 -8.45 4.43
CA GLU A 131 -15.48 -8.89 4.52
C GLU A 131 -15.68 -10.11 5.43
N ASN A 132 -14.69 -11.01 5.48
CA ASN A 132 -14.70 -12.16 6.37
C ASN A 132 -14.77 -11.76 7.85
N LEU A 133 -14.23 -10.59 8.22
CA LEU A 133 -14.35 -10.05 9.58
C LEU A 133 -15.74 -9.47 9.84
N LEU A 134 -16.40 -8.95 8.82
CA LEU A 134 -17.69 -8.26 8.92
C LEU A 134 -18.90 -9.21 8.98
N GLN A 135 -18.73 -10.52 8.80
CA GLN A 135 -19.72 -11.60 8.97
C GLN A 135 -21.20 -11.18 9.05
N GLY A 136 -21.92 -11.27 7.93
CA GLY A 136 -23.37 -10.97 7.88
C GLY A 136 -23.75 -9.49 8.00
N ARG A 137 -22.79 -8.58 8.22
CA ARG A 137 -22.99 -7.11 8.18
C ARG A 137 -22.83 -6.56 6.77
N ASP A 138 -23.80 -6.84 5.90
CA ASP A 138 -23.76 -6.40 4.50
C ASP A 138 -23.80 -4.86 4.36
N ASP A 139 -24.34 -4.17 5.38
CA ASP A 139 -24.24 -2.72 5.54
C ASP A 139 -22.79 -2.24 5.62
N LEU A 140 -21.99 -2.87 6.49
CA LEU A 140 -20.58 -2.50 6.67
C LEU A 140 -19.72 -2.97 5.50
N LYS A 141 -20.02 -4.13 4.89
CA LYS A 141 -19.32 -4.57 3.67
C LYS A 141 -19.49 -3.59 2.52
N THR A 142 -20.70 -3.03 2.37
CA THR A 142 -20.97 -1.98 1.37
C THR A 142 -20.07 -0.77 1.62
N ILE A 143 -20.01 -0.29 2.87
CA ILE A 143 -19.14 0.85 3.24
C ILE A 143 -17.66 0.52 2.99
N LEU A 144 -17.21 -0.69 3.32
CA LEU A 144 -15.83 -1.13 3.06
C LEU A 144 -15.51 -1.13 1.57
N SER A 145 -16.41 -1.66 0.74
CA SER A 145 -16.26 -1.66 -0.71
C SER A 145 -16.19 -0.23 -1.26
N ASP A 146 -17.07 0.66 -0.81
CA ASP A 146 -17.09 2.06 -1.21
C ASP A 146 -15.75 2.75 -0.86
N ILE A 147 -15.23 2.54 0.35
CA ILE A 147 -13.93 3.06 0.79
C ILE A 147 -12.79 2.59 -0.13
N LEU A 148 -12.76 1.30 -0.49
CA LEU A 148 -11.71 0.75 -1.35
C LEU A 148 -11.82 1.25 -2.79
N GLN A 149 -13.03 1.47 -3.30
CA GLN A 149 -13.26 2.03 -4.64
C GLN A 149 -12.89 3.51 -4.72
N GLU A 150 -13.14 4.28 -3.65
CA GLU A 150 -12.72 5.68 -3.54
C GLU A 150 -11.19 5.82 -3.44
N GLY A 151 -10.52 4.78 -2.95
CA GLY A 151 -9.08 4.65 -2.86
C GLY A 151 -8.55 4.85 -1.45
N VAL A 152 -7.63 3.97 -1.06
CA VAL A 152 -7.01 3.95 0.28
C VAL A 152 -5.51 4.04 0.20
N GLU A 153 -4.92 4.88 1.05
CA GLU A 153 -3.49 4.98 1.25
C GLU A 153 -3.07 4.04 2.39
N PHE A 154 -2.43 2.93 2.06
CA PHE A 154 -1.88 2.01 3.05
C PHE A 154 -0.46 2.42 3.42
N VAL A 155 -0.26 2.74 4.69
CA VAL A 155 1.04 3.08 5.25
C VAL A 155 1.58 1.84 5.99
N TYR A 156 2.76 1.36 5.60
CA TYR A 156 3.29 0.08 6.09
C TYR A 156 4.82 0.06 6.14
N ALA A 157 5.39 -0.74 7.04
CA ALA A 157 6.78 -1.19 6.93
C ALA A 157 6.85 -2.48 6.09
N PRO A 158 7.99 -2.80 5.45
CA PRO A 158 8.15 -4.04 4.66
C PRO A 158 7.69 -5.31 5.36
N ASN A 159 7.97 -5.44 6.68
CA ASN A 159 7.59 -6.62 7.45
C ASN A 159 6.10 -6.69 7.82
N ASP A 160 5.32 -5.65 7.55
CA ASP A 160 3.88 -5.64 7.82
C ASP A 160 3.09 -6.39 6.74
N LEU A 161 3.72 -6.65 5.60
CA LEU A 161 3.14 -7.36 4.46
C LEU A 161 3.68 -8.80 4.42
N GLY A 162 2.78 -9.77 4.44
CA GLY A 162 3.15 -11.20 4.36
C GLY A 162 3.99 -11.53 3.13
N TRP A 163 3.62 -10.96 1.98
CA TRP A 163 4.34 -11.14 0.73
C TRP A 163 5.79 -10.66 0.76
N GLN A 164 6.02 -9.42 1.21
CA GLN A 164 7.38 -8.87 1.29
C GLN A 164 8.23 -9.69 2.27
N TRP A 165 7.68 -10.04 3.44
CA TRP A 165 8.35 -10.88 4.43
C TRP A 165 8.77 -12.24 3.88
N ALA A 166 7.89 -12.87 3.09
CA ALA A 166 8.13 -14.17 2.50
C ALA A 166 9.18 -14.12 1.40
N LEU A 167 9.01 -13.20 0.45
CA LEU A 167 9.88 -13.04 -0.71
C LEU A 167 11.33 -12.70 -0.32
N ASP A 168 11.52 -11.95 0.78
CA ASP A 168 12.85 -11.64 1.32
C ASP A 168 13.58 -12.85 1.92
N ARG A 169 12.86 -13.93 2.23
CA ARG A 169 13.39 -15.15 2.88
C ARG A 169 13.44 -16.35 1.95
N VAL A 170 13.05 -16.19 0.69
CA VAL A 170 13.08 -17.28 -0.29
C VAL A 170 14.51 -17.68 -0.60
N ASN A 171 14.77 -18.98 -0.54
CA ASN A 171 16.00 -19.57 -1.06
C ASN A 171 15.85 -19.83 -2.56
N TRP A 172 16.17 -18.83 -3.38
CA TRP A 172 16.02 -18.89 -4.84
C TRP A 172 16.86 -19.98 -5.50
N THR A 173 18.03 -20.33 -4.95
CA THR A 173 18.84 -21.46 -5.41
C THR A 173 18.07 -22.77 -5.32
N THR A 174 17.34 -22.98 -4.21
CA THR A 174 16.53 -24.18 -4.00
C THR A 174 15.30 -24.18 -4.92
N ILE A 175 14.60 -23.05 -5.03
CA ILE A 175 13.38 -22.94 -5.85
C ILE A 175 13.69 -23.06 -7.35
N ALA A 176 14.78 -22.46 -7.82
CA ALA A 176 15.18 -22.51 -9.23
C ALA A 176 15.87 -23.82 -9.63
N GLY A 177 16.33 -24.61 -8.65
CA GLY A 177 17.06 -25.87 -8.86
C GLY A 177 18.46 -25.69 -9.47
N GLN A 178 19.03 -24.49 -9.37
CA GLN A 178 20.33 -24.14 -9.93
C GLN A 178 21.01 -23.07 -9.07
N GLU A 179 22.33 -22.94 -9.20
CA GLU A 179 23.07 -21.88 -8.53
C GLU A 179 22.64 -20.49 -9.06
N ILE A 180 22.44 -19.56 -8.14
CA ILE A 180 22.03 -18.18 -8.43
C ILE A 180 23.23 -17.29 -8.09
N SER A 181 23.84 -16.68 -9.09
CA SER A 181 25.08 -15.90 -8.94
C SER A 181 24.83 -14.59 -8.19
N LYS A 182 23.69 -13.92 -8.43
CA LYS A 182 23.31 -12.69 -7.72
C LYS A 182 22.08 -12.84 -6.84
N ARG A 183 22.15 -12.23 -5.65
CA ARG A 183 21.01 -12.14 -4.72
C ARG A 183 19.80 -11.50 -5.40
N VAL A 184 18.66 -12.16 -5.31
CA VAL A 184 17.36 -11.62 -5.74
C VAL A 184 16.73 -10.88 -4.56
N LYS A 185 16.27 -9.65 -4.81
CA LYS A 185 15.50 -8.83 -3.86
C LYS A 185 14.15 -8.52 -4.47
N SER A 186 13.08 -8.87 -3.77
CA SER A 186 11.73 -8.56 -4.23
C SER A 186 11.25 -7.26 -3.59
N LYS A 187 10.45 -6.50 -4.33
CA LYS A 187 9.77 -5.30 -3.83
C LYS A 187 8.29 -5.41 -4.14
N THR A 188 7.48 -5.39 -3.10
CA THR A 188 6.02 -5.36 -3.22
C THR A 188 5.51 -3.92 -3.13
N ALA A 189 4.59 -3.53 -4.00
CA ALA A 189 3.97 -2.20 -3.96
C ALA A 189 2.50 -2.27 -4.38
N PHE A 190 1.64 -1.45 -3.77
CA PHE A 190 0.24 -1.36 -4.18
C PHE A 190 0.12 -0.68 -5.55
N THR A 191 -0.66 -1.28 -6.46
CA THR A 191 -0.76 -0.86 -7.87
C THR A 191 -2.18 -0.66 -8.39
N GLU A 192 -3.21 -1.18 -7.71
CA GLU A 192 -4.61 -1.13 -8.17
C GLU A 192 -5.56 -0.60 -7.08
N GLY A 193 -6.15 0.57 -7.30
CA GLY A 193 -7.16 1.16 -6.39
C GLY A 193 -6.64 1.57 -5.01
N ALA A 194 -5.36 1.35 -4.71
CA ALA A 194 -4.73 1.71 -3.46
C ALA A 194 -3.31 2.23 -3.67
N VAL A 195 -2.89 3.15 -2.80
CA VAL A 195 -1.54 3.71 -2.79
C VAL A 195 -0.79 3.15 -1.59
N GLY A 196 0.40 2.62 -1.82
CA GLY A 196 1.28 2.13 -0.76
C GLY A 196 2.32 3.17 -0.37
N VAL A 197 2.38 3.53 0.91
CA VAL A 197 3.42 4.40 1.48
C VAL A 197 4.27 3.59 2.44
N GLU A 198 5.46 3.19 1.97
CA GLU A 198 6.42 2.48 2.79
C GLU A 198 7.01 3.42 3.86
N MET A 199 6.81 3.11 5.15
CA MET A 199 7.44 3.79 6.27
C MET A 199 8.93 3.44 6.24
N ASN A 200 9.74 4.37 5.75
CA ASN A 200 11.19 4.19 5.69
C ASN A 200 11.77 3.75 7.05
N ALA A 201 12.43 2.60 7.08
CA ALA A 201 13.56 2.38 7.98
C ALA A 201 14.72 3.27 7.51
N GLY A 202 14.70 4.54 7.92
CA GLY A 202 15.72 5.52 7.57
C GLY A 202 15.48 6.20 6.21
N ALA A 203 14.75 7.30 6.22
CA ALA A 203 14.75 8.21 5.09
C ALA A 203 16.17 8.72 4.85
N LYS A 204 16.85 8.27 3.78
CA LYS A 204 17.91 9.08 3.18
C LYS A 204 17.21 10.37 2.74
N LYS A 205 17.49 11.45 3.48
CA LYS A 205 17.01 12.79 3.19
C LYS A 205 17.14 13.04 1.70
N ARG A 206 16.02 13.34 1.02
CA ARG A 206 16.06 14.03 -0.27
C ARG A 206 16.96 15.25 -0.07
N PRO A 207 18.03 15.44 -0.86
CA PRO A 207 18.78 16.69 -0.78
C PRO A 207 17.81 17.79 -1.21
N SER A 208 17.44 18.64 -0.26
CA SER A 208 16.74 19.87 -0.56
C SER A 208 17.68 20.70 -1.42
N THR A 209 17.43 20.77 -2.73
CA THR A 209 17.92 21.86 -3.57
C THR A 209 17.19 23.14 -3.14
N LYS A 210 17.56 23.67 -1.97
CA LYS A 210 17.36 25.08 -1.65
C LYS A 210 18.44 25.83 -2.42
N LYS A 211 17.96 26.42 -3.51
CA LYS A 211 18.57 27.46 -4.31
C LYS A 211 19.34 28.43 -3.41
N SER A 212 20.66 28.45 -3.59
CA SER A 212 21.53 29.52 -3.15
C SER A 212 21.01 30.84 -3.75
N ALA A 213 20.64 31.78 -2.89
CA ALA A 213 20.67 33.20 -3.22
C ALA A 213 21.62 33.82 -2.19
N ALA A 214 22.89 33.92 -2.57
CA ALA A 214 23.87 34.73 -1.88
C ALA A 214 23.46 36.21 -1.98
N ALA A 215 23.67 36.90 -0.87
CA ALA A 215 23.44 38.31 -0.67
C ALA A 215 24.59 39.16 -1.26
N ASP A 216 24.35 40.48 -1.22
CA ASP A 216 25.21 41.63 -1.50
C ASP A 216 25.37 42.02 -2.97
N VAL A 217 25.13 43.27 -3.38
CA VAL A 217 25.71 44.48 -2.76
C VAL A 217 24.85 45.77 -2.95
N VAL A 218 24.71 46.52 -1.85
CA VAL A 218 24.63 48.00 -1.61
C VAL A 218 23.81 48.95 -2.50
N ALA A 219 23.03 49.83 -1.85
CA ALA A 219 23.50 51.18 -1.51
C ALA A 219 22.57 51.88 -0.50
N ASP A 220 23.17 52.22 0.64
CA ASP A 220 22.72 53.12 1.69
C ASP A 220 23.16 54.54 1.29
N ILE A 221 22.25 55.51 1.16
CA ILE A 221 22.57 56.95 1.24
C ILE A 221 21.45 57.65 2.01
N ASP A 222 21.84 58.01 3.22
CA ASP A 222 21.25 58.90 4.19
C ASP A 222 20.92 60.29 3.62
N VAL A 223 19.82 60.86 4.07
CA VAL A 223 19.33 62.21 3.74
C VAL A 223 19.79 63.16 4.83
N PRO A 224 20.54 64.25 4.52
CA PRO A 224 20.59 65.39 5.41
C PRO A 224 19.57 66.46 4.97
N ASP A 225 18.71 66.80 5.92
CA ASP A 225 17.76 67.91 5.85
C ASP A 225 18.46 69.24 6.21
N GLU A 226 18.15 70.27 5.41
CA GLU A 226 18.21 71.72 5.64
C GLU A 226 19.48 72.50 6.08
N VAL A 227 19.74 73.55 5.25
CA VAL A 227 20.26 74.92 5.52
C VAL A 227 21.65 75.10 6.13
#